data_AF-A0A9E2VZA4-F1
#
_entry.id   AF-A0A9E2VZA4-F1
#
_cell.length_a   1.000
_cell.length_b   1.000
_cell.length_c   1.000
_cell.angle_alpha   90.00
_cell.angle_beta   90.00
_cell.angle_gamma   90.00
#
_symmetry.space_group_name_H-M   'P 1'
#
loop_
_entity.id
_entity.type
_entity.pdbx_description
1 polymer ?
#
loop_
_entity_poly.entity_id
_entity_poly.type
_entity_poly.pdbx_seq_one_letter_code
_entity_poly.pdbx_strand_id
1 'polypeptide(L)'
;MTDQLHPMTPHHLPFYIVRPGETDVLMIVMGIFLILAVLGVGNLYLRLHSLPERMAHKSQKLQFEIVAVLGLIALFTHIHAFWIAALLLALIDLPDFSTPLKSIAGSVEKIADTGNNPAGATTDEAAAGETRASSGRIEPASSQPSAPAKEDGSHA
;
A
#
# COMPACT_ATOMS: atom_id res chain seq x y z
N MET A 1 -8.91 66.75 3.03
CA MET A 1 -10.16 66.81 3.79
C MET A 1 -9.83 66.43 5.21
N THR A 2 -9.99 67.34 6.17
CA THR A 2 -9.66 67.12 7.58
C THR A 2 -10.68 66.17 8.19
N ASP A 3 -10.21 65.03 8.68
CA ASP A 3 -11.00 64.03 9.38
C ASP A 3 -11.33 64.56 10.78
N GLN A 4 -12.34 65.44 10.87
CA GLN A 4 -12.85 65.94 12.14
C GLN A 4 -13.70 64.84 12.78
N LEU A 5 -13.02 63.95 13.52
CA LEU A 5 -13.68 62.98 14.38
C LEU A 5 -14.58 63.74 15.39
N HIS A 6 -15.82 63.28 15.52
CA HIS A 6 -16.82 63.89 16.39
C HIS A 6 -16.30 63.93 17.84
N PRO A 7 -16.54 64.98 18.63
CA PRO A 7 -15.98 65.11 19.99
C PRO A 7 -16.44 64.03 20.98
N MET A 8 -17.49 63.26 20.64
CA MET A 8 -17.94 62.08 21.39
C MET A 8 -17.48 60.74 20.78
N THR A 9 -16.56 60.75 19.80
CA THR A 9 -16.04 59.51 19.22
C THR A 9 -15.19 58.79 20.26
N PRO A 10 -15.48 57.51 20.57
CA PRO A 10 -14.66 56.73 21.49
C PRO A 10 -13.19 56.78 21.06
N HIS A 11 -12.30 57.22 21.96
CA HIS A 11 -10.87 57.43 21.66
C HIS A 11 -10.08 56.13 21.37
N HIS A 12 -10.73 54.97 21.45
CA HIS A 12 -10.17 53.68 21.12
C HIS A 12 -11.20 52.87 20.33
N LEU A 13 -10.76 52.39 19.16
CA LEU A 13 -11.48 51.33 18.47
C LEU A 13 -10.97 50.00 18.99
N PRO A 14 -11.84 49.00 19.16
CA PRO A 14 -11.42 47.66 19.54
C PRO A 14 -10.49 47.06 18.48
N PHE A 15 -9.59 46.18 18.91
CA PHE A 15 -8.48 45.68 18.09
C PHE A 15 -8.89 44.97 16.79
N TYR A 16 -10.15 44.52 16.68
CA TYR A 16 -10.69 43.83 15.51
C TYR A 16 -11.35 44.76 14.48
N ILE A 17 -11.36 46.08 14.70
CA ILE A 17 -11.86 47.07 13.75
C ILE A 17 -10.68 47.87 13.19
N VAL A 18 -10.62 47.96 11.86
CA VAL A 18 -9.53 48.61 11.14
C VAL A 18 -9.91 50.02 10.75
N ARG A 19 -9.00 50.97 10.95
CA ARG A 19 -9.25 52.37 10.60
C ARG A 19 -9.05 52.58 9.09
N PRO A 20 -9.75 53.56 8.49
CA PRO A 20 -9.51 53.94 7.10
C PRO A 20 -8.04 54.29 6.86
N GLY A 21 -7.38 53.62 5.91
CA GLY A 21 -5.97 53.82 5.58
C GLY A 21 -4.97 52.99 6.39
N GLU A 22 -5.43 52.19 7.36
CA GLU A 22 -4.60 51.23 8.10
C GLU A 22 -4.68 49.82 7.51
N THR A 23 -3.65 49.01 7.78
CA THR A 23 -3.59 47.61 7.34
C THR A 23 -4.50 46.74 8.20
N ASP A 24 -5.41 46.00 7.56
CA ASP A 24 -6.24 45.02 8.23
C ASP A 24 -5.46 43.73 8.55
N VAL A 25 -4.90 43.69 9.75
CA VAL A 25 -4.12 42.54 10.24
C VAL A 25 -4.98 41.28 10.33
N LEU A 26 -6.26 41.39 10.73
CA LEU A 26 -7.14 40.23 10.85
C LEU A 26 -7.47 39.64 9.47
N MET A 27 -7.70 40.49 8.47
CA MET A 27 -7.89 40.06 7.08
C MET A 27 -6.65 39.35 6.54
N ILE A 28 -5.44 39.82 6.85
CA ILE A 28 -4.19 39.13 6.48
C ILE A 28 -4.08 37.77 7.16
N VAL A 29 -4.27 37.72 8.49
CA VAL A 29 -4.20 36.47 9.26
C VAL A 29 -5.23 35.47 8.77
N MET A 30 -6.46 35.91 8.53
CA MET A 30 -7.54 35.08 8.01
C MET A 30 -7.22 34.60 6.58
N GLY A 31 -6.61 35.45 5.75
CA GLY A 31 -6.14 35.08 4.41
C GLY A 31 -5.09 33.96 4.47
N ILE A 32 -4.07 34.11 5.32
CA ILE A 32 -3.04 33.08 5.54
C ILE A 32 -3.67 31.79 6.08
N PHE A 33 -4.56 31.91 7.07
CA PHE A 33 -5.28 30.78 7.64
C PHE A 33 -6.09 30.03 6.58
N LEU A 34 -6.80 30.76 5.71
CA LEU A 34 -7.61 30.16 4.65
C LEU A 34 -6.73 29.42 3.62
N ILE A 35 -5.58 29.98 3.25
CA ILE A 35 -4.60 29.31 2.40
C ILE A 35 -4.11 28.01 3.06
N LEU A 36 -3.69 28.06 4.32
CA LEU A 36 -3.23 26.88 5.06
C LEU A 36 -4.34 25.84 5.22
N ALA A 37 -5.58 26.25 5.48
CA ALA A 37 -6.72 25.37 5.61
C ALA A 37 -7.05 24.68 4.29
N VAL A 38 -7.07 25.40 3.17
CA VAL A 38 -7.31 24.83 1.83
C VAL A 38 -6.19 23.84 1.47
N LEU A 39 -4.93 24.19 1.70
CA LEU A 39 -3.82 23.28 1.43
C LEU A 39 -3.84 22.05 2.37
N GLY A 40 -4.16 22.25 3.64
CA GLY A 40 -4.26 21.18 4.63
C GLY A 40 -5.39 20.20 4.32
N VAL A 41 -6.60 20.71 4.08
CA VAL A 41 -7.77 19.90 3.71
C VAL A 41 -7.58 19.27 2.32
N GLY A 42 -7.01 20.01 1.36
CA GLY A 42 -6.69 19.48 0.03
C GLY A 42 -5.69 18.32 0.10
N ASN A 43 -4.62 18.46 0.87
CA ASN A 43 -3.66 17.38 1.08
C ASN A 43 -4.30 16.19 1.81
N LEU A 44 -5.14 16.45 2.82
CA LEU A 44 -5.88 15.40 3.52
C LEU A 44 -6.81 14.65 2.56
N TYR A 45 -7.52 15.36 1.69
CA TYR A 45 -8.40 14.80 0.68
C TYR A 45 -7.63 13.88 -0.30
N LEU A 46 -6.51 14.36 -0.85
CA LEU A 46 -5.65 13.55 -1.73
C LEU A 46 -5.07 12.33 -1.00
N ARG A 47 -4.72 12.49 0.27
CA ARG A 47 -4.22 11.40 1.11
C ARG A 47 -5.29 10.35 1.38
N LEU A 48 -6.53 10.74 1.72
CA LEU A 48 -7.63 9.80 1.93
C LEU A 48 -8.01 9.08 0.63
N HIS A 49 -7.94 9.76 -0.52
CA HIS A 49 -8.24 9.15 -1.81
C HIS A 49 -7.21 8.10 -2.25
N SER A 50 -5.97 8.22 -1.79
CA SER A 50 -4.91 7.23 -2.04
C SER A 50 -4.85 6.11 -0.99
N LEU A 51 -5.71 6.11 0.04
CA LEU A 51 -5.77 5.02 1.03
C LEU A 51 -6.22 3.68 0.45
N PRO A 52 -7.26 3.60 -0.41
CA PRO A 52 -7.68 2.33 -1.01
C PRO A 52 -6.54 1.65 -1.78
N GLU A 53 -5.79 2.43 -2.56
CA GLU A 53 -4.59 1.97 -3.30
C GLU A 53 -3.56 1.37 -2.35
N ARG A 54 -3.22 2.08 -1.27
CA ARG A 54 -2.21 1.65 -0.31
C ARG A 54 -2.60 0.39 0.46
N MET A 55 -3.89 0.18 0.71
CA MET A 55 -4.39 -1.01 1.38
C MET A 55 -4.40 -2.23 0.44
N ALA A 56 -4.76 -2.04 -0.83
CA ALA A 56 -4.79 -3.11 -1.82
C ALA A 56 -3.39 -3.64 -2.21
N HIS A 57 -2.31 -2.91 -1.90
CA HIS A 57 -0.92 -3.38 -2.13
C HIS A 57 -0.55 -4.66 -1.38
N LYS A 58 -1.23 -4.99 -0.29
CA LYS A 58 -1.01 -6.27 0.42
C LYS A 58 -1.67 -7.46 -0.27
N SER A 59 -2.48 -7.21 -1.29
CA SER A 59 -3.25 -8.21 -2.00
C SER A 59 -2.71 -8.46 -3.42
N GLN A 60 -3.42 -9.29 -4.17
CA GLN A 60 -3.09 -9.71 -5.53
C GLN A 60 -3.00 -8.53 -6.50
N LYS A 61 -2.14 -8.65 -7.52
CA LYS A 61 -1.88 -7.64 -8.56
C LYS A 61 -3.17 -7.13 -9.22
N LEU A 62 -4.15 -8.00 -9.43
CA LEU A 62 -5.43 -7.66 -10.05
C LEU A 62 -6.34 -6.84 -9.12
N GLN A 63 -6.38 -7.14 -7.80
CA GLN A 63 -7.18 -6.37 -6.84
C GLN A 63 -6.62 -4.94 -6.71
N PHE A 64 -5.30 -4.81 -6.69
CA PHE A 64 -4.64 -3.50 -6.69
C PHE A 64 -5.03 -2.66 -7.91
N GLU A 65 -4.96 -3.22 -9.11
CA GLU A 65 -5.31 -2.51 -10.35
C GLU A 65 -6.77 -2.02 -10.35
N ILE A 66 -7.72 -2.87 -9.93
CA ILE A 66 -9.14 -2.49 -9.87
C ILE A 66 -9.37 -1.38 -8.85
N VAL A 67 -8.80 -1.50 -7.64
CA VAL A 67 -8.96 -0.50 -6.58
C VAL A 67 -8.33 0.83 -6.99
N ALA A 68 -7.18 0.82 -7.67
CA ALA A 68 -6.53 2.03 -8.18
C ALA A 68 -7.38 2.74 -9.25
N VAL A 69 -7.96 1.98 -10.19
CA VAL A 69 -8.84 2.55 -11.23
C VAL A 69 -10.13 3.13 -10.60
N LEU A 70 -10.73 2.45 -9.63
CA LEU A 70 -11.91 2.98 -8.91
C LEU A 70 -11.59 4.29 -8.18
N GLY A 71 -10.43 4.36 -7.51
CA GLY A 71 -9.96 5.59 -6.86
C GLY A 71 -9.74 6.74 -7.84
N LEU A 72 -9.18 6.45 -9.02
CA LEU A 72 -9.00 7.44 -10.09
C LEU A 72 -10.34 7.96 -10.63
N ILE A 73 -11.31 7.06 -10.85
CA ILE A 73 -12.66 7.44 -11.30
C ILE A 73 -13.35 8.29 -10.23
N ALA A 74 -13.22 7.92 -8.95
CA ALA A 74 -13.78 8.69 -7.83
C ALA A 74 -13.21 10.11 -7.76
N LEU A 75 -11.91 10.28 -8.03
CA LEU A 75 -11.24 11.58 -8.05
C LEU A 75 -11.70 12.44 -9.24
N PHE A 76 -11.78 11.83 -10.44
CA PHE A 76 -12.17 12.52 -11.67
C PHE A 76 -13.65 12.94 -11.66
N THR A 77 -14.53 12.05 -11.18
CA THR A 77 -15.98 12.28 -11.17
C THR A 77 -16.48 13.00 -9.92
N HIS A 78 -15.67 13.04 -8.86
CA HIS A 78 -16.06 13.52 -7.53
C HIS A 78 -17.19 12.69 -6.86
N ILE A 79 -17.52 11.51 -7.41
CA ILE A 79 -18.56 10.63 -6.87
C ILE A 79 -17.96 9.78 -5.75
N HIS A 80 -18.37 10.07 -4.51
CA HIS A 80 -17.83 9.43 -3.31
C HIS A 80 -18.17 7.94 -3.22
N ALA A 81 -19.24 7.49 -3.90
CA ALA A 81 -19.63 6.09 -3.95
C ALA A 81 -18.53 5.18 -4.51
N PHE A 82 -17.77 5.65 -5.52
CA PHE A 82 -16.66 4.88 -6.08
C PHE A 82 -15.48 4.77 -5.10
N TRP A 83 -15.20 5.83 -4.33
CA TRP A 83 -14.18 5.78 -3.28
C TRP A 83 -14.58 4.83 -2.15
N ILE A 84 -15.84 4.87 -1.72
CA ILE A 84 -16.38 3.95 -0.70
C ILE A 84 -16.30 2.51 -1.20
N ALA A 85 -16.70 2.26 -2.46
CA ALA A 85 -16.59 0.95 -3.08
C ALA A 85 -15.14 0.46 -3.16
N ALA A 86 -14.19 1.34 -3.51
CA ALA A 86 -12.76 1.03 -3.51
C ALA A 86 -12.26 0.63 -2.12
N LEU A 87 -12.70 1.35 -1.08
CA LEU A 87 -12.33 1.06 0.31
C LEU A 87 -12.91 -0.27 0.79
N LEU A 88 -14.19 -0.53 0.51
CA LEU A 88 -14.84 -1.81 0.82
C LEU A 88 -14.16 -2.97 0.10
N LEU A 89 -13.84 -2.79 -1.19
CA LEU A 89 -13.15 -3.79 -2.00
C LEU A 89 -11.71 -4.02 -1.51
N ALA A 90 -11.02 -2.99 -1.03
CA ALA A 90 -9.67 -3.11 -0.47
C ALA A 90 -9.66 -3.74 0.94
N LEU A 91 -10.77 -3.67 1.67
CA LEU A 91 -10.91 -4.28 3.00
C LEU A 91 -11.20 -5.79 2.94
N ILE A 92 -11.85 -6.24 1.87
CA ILE A 92 -12.17 -7.65 1.65
C ILE A 92 -11.05 -8.28 0.84
N ASP A 93 -10.43 -9.34 1.35
CA ASP A 93 -9.45 -10.11 0.60
C ASP A 93 -10.16 -10.93 -0.48
N LEU A 94 -9.95 -10.60 -1.75
CA LEU A 94 -10.44 -11.42 -2.86
C LEU A 94 -9.51 -12.63 -3.06
N PRO A 95 -10.05 -13.85 -3.21
CA PRO A 95 -9.21 -15.01 -3.45
C PRO A 95 -8.50 -14.92 -4.82
N ASP A 96 -7.35 -15.58 -4.93
CA ASP A 96 -6.56 -15.59 -6.17
C ASP A 96 -7.22 -16.46 -7.24
N PHE A 97 -7.91 -15.81 -8.17
CA PHE A 97 -8.54 -16.47 -9.32
C PHE A 97 -7.57 -16.71 -10.49
N SER A 98 -6.37 -16.13 -10.47
CA SER A 98 -5.41 -16.24 -11.59
C SER A 98 -4.68 -17.57 -11.60
N THR A 99 -4.29 -18.07 -10.42
CA THR A 99 -3.58 -19.34 -10.27
C THR A 99 -4.38 -20.54 -10.79
N PRO A 100 -5.68 -20.71 -10.44
CA PRO A 100 -6.51 -21.78 -11.00
C PRO A 100 -6.68 -21.68 -12.52
N LEU A 101 -6.92 -20.48 -13.05
CA LEU A 101 -7.08 -20.27 -14.50
C LEU A 101 -5.81 -20.64 -15.27
N LYS A 102 -4.63 -20.26 -14.75
CA LYS A 102 -3.34 -20.61 -15.35
C LYS A 102 -3.08 -22.11 -15.33
N SER A 103 -3.48 -22.81 -14.26
CA SER A 103 -3.41 -24.26 -14.16
C SER A 103 -4.28 -24.97 -15.21
N ILE A 104 -5.49 -24.45 -15.45
CA ILE A 104 -6.39 -25.01 -16.48
C ILE A 104 -5.78 -24.81 -17.86
N ALA A 105 -5.27 -23.61 -18.17
CA ALA A 105 -4.63 -23.32 -19.44
C ALA A 105 -3.43 -24.26 -19.71
N GLY A 106 -2.55 -24.47 -18.73
CA GLY A 106 -1.40 -25.38 -18.87
C GLY A 106 -1.82 -26.86 -19.02
N SER A 107 -2.91 -27.27 -18.36
CA SER A 107 -3.44 -28.64 -18.51
C SER A 107 -4.03 -28.85 -19.90
N VAL A 108 -4.74 -27.85 -20.45
CA VAL A 108 -5.28 -27.89 -21.81
C VAL A 108 -4.16 -27.88 -22.85
N GLU A 109 -3.12 -27.08 -22.67
CA GLU A 109 -1.94 -27.06 -23.54
C GLU A 109 -1.27 -28.44 -23.59
N LYS A 110 -1.08 -29.09 -22.43
CA LYS A 110 -0.52 -30.45 -22.37
C LYS A 110 -1.40 -31.50 -23.07
N ILE A 111 -2.73 -31.39 -22.97
CA ILE A 111 -3.67 -32.28 -23.67
C ILE A 111 -3.61 -32.04 -25.19
N ALA A 112 -3.53 -30.77 -25.63
CA ALA A 112 -3.40 -30.41 -27.03
C ALA A 112 -2.06 -30.89 -27.64
N ASP A 113 -0.95 -30.77 -26.91
CA ASP A 113 0.36 -31.27 -27.33
C ASP A 113 0.40 -32.80 -27.41
N THR A 114 -0.26 -33.48 -26.48
CA THR A 114 -0.37 -34.95 -26.48
C THR A 114 -1.20 -35.45 -27.68
N GLY A 115 -2.19 -34.68 -28.13
CA GLY A 115 -2.99 -34.98 -29.33
C GLY A 115 -2.25 -34.74 -30.65
N ASN A 116 -1.27 -33.83 -30.66
CA ASN A 116 -0.49 -33.48 -31.85
C ASN A 116 0.82 -34.28 -32.00
N ASN A 117 1.30 -35.00 -30.98
CA ASN A 117 2.50 -35.84 -31.06
C ASN A 117 2.20 -37.31 -30.65
N PRO A 118 2.03 -38.24 -31.60
CA PRO A 118 1.74 -39.65 -31.30
C PRO A 118 2.97 -40.47 -30.84
N ALA A 119 4.11 -39.85 -30.54
CA ALA A 119 5.34 -40.54 -30.16
C ALA A 119 5.80 -40.14 -28.75
N GLY A 120 5.22 -40.76 -27.73
CA GLY A 120 5.62 -40.50 -26.33
C GLY A 120 4.84 -41.27 -25.28
N ALA A 121 4.50 -42.53 -25.53
CA ALA A 121 3.85 -43.40 -24.55
C ALA A 121 4.72 -44.63 -24.24
N THR A 122 5.88 -44.41 -23.64
CA THR A 122 6.75 -45.40 -22.96
C THR A 122 7.67 -44.56 -22.07
N THR A 123 7.86 -44.71 -20.77
CA THR A 123 7.87 -45.85 -19.85
C THR A 123 7.98 -45.21 -18.47
N ASP A 124 7.13 -45.53 -17.49
CA ASP A 124 7.45 -45.32 -16.06
C ASP A 124 6.51 -46.18 -15.23
N GLU A 125 6.59 -47.49 -15.43
CA GLU A 125 6.01 -48.46 -14.50
C GLU A 125 6.71 -49.82 -14.62
N ALA A 126 7.96 -49.91 -14.12
CA ALA A 126 8.53 -51.17 -13.64
C ALA A 126 9.87 -50.97 -12.94
N ALA A 127 9.96 -51.57 -11.75
CA ALA A 127 11.18 -52.01 -11.05
C ALA A 127 11.99 -50.98 -10.26
N ALA A 128 11.75 -50.94 -8.94
CA ALA A 128 12.84 -50.96 -7.95
C ALA A 128 12.31 -51.34 -6.54
N GLY A 129 12.05 -52.64 -6.34
CA GLY A 129 12.00 -53.26 -5.02
C GLY A 129 13.21 -54.19 -4.83
N GLU A 130 13.96 -53.93 -3.76
CA GLU A 130 14.88 -54.83 -3.01
C GLU A 130 16.06 -55.54 -3.70
N THR A 131 17.29 -55.28 -3.23
CA THR A 131 18.03 -56.18 -2.28
C THR A 131 19.50 -55.76 -2.10
N ARG A 132 19.81 -55.27 -0.90
CA ARG A 132 20.97 -55.58 -0.02
C ARG A 132 22.21 -56.27 -0.63
N ALA A 133 23.36 -55.58 -0.59
CA ALA A 133 24.60 -56.01 0.10
C ALA A 133 25.87 -55.32 -0.47
N SER A 134 26.48 -54.44 0.31
CA SER A 134 27.94 -54.37 0.39
C SER A 134 28.33 -53.74 1.72
N SER A 135 28.72 -54.61 2.64
CA SER A 135 29.44 -54.30 3.87
C SER A 135 30.93 -54.26 3.53
N GLY A 136 31.59 -53.13 3.77
CA GLY A 136 33.04 -53.00 3.58
C GLY A 136 33.58 -51.68 4.13
N ARG A 137 33.74 -51.63 5.46
CA ARG A 137 34.85 -51.03 6.26
C ARG A 137 35.74 -50.02 5.51
N ILE A 138 35.94 -48.79 6.00
CA ILE A 138 36.93 -48.41 7.04
C ILE A 138 36.55 -47.02 7.60
N GLU A 139 36.52 -46.90 8.93
CA GLU A 139 36.63 -45.66 9.73
C GLU A 139 38.12 -45.41 10.06
N PRO A 140 38.62 -44.18 10.38
CA PRO A 140 38.15 -43.45 11.57
C PRO A 140 38.21 -41.90 11.60
N ALA A 141 37.36 -41.36 12.46
CA ALA A 141 37.54 -40.24 13.40
C ALA A 141 38.61 -39.14 13.20
N SER A 142 38.17 -37.88 13.20
CA SER A 142 38.60 -36.85 14.17
C SER A 142 37.53 -35.73 14.24
N SER A 143 36.74 -35.66 15.31
CA SER A 143 36.98 -34.77 16.46
C SER A 143 36.88 -33.27 16.14
N GLN A 144 35.65 -32.74 16.22
CA GLN A 144 35.39 -31.42 16.83
C GLN A 144 36.11 -31.33 18.21
N PRO A 145 36.37 -30.16 18.85
CA PRO A 145 35.37 -29.08 18.99
C PRO A 145 35.88 -27.64 19.28
N SER A 146 34.90 -26.75 19.46
CA SER A 146 34.84 -25.69 20.49
C SER A 146 35.17 -24.25 20.09
N ALA A 147 34.16 -23.41 20.34
CA ALA A 147 34.21 -21.96 20.51
C ALA A 147 35.18 -21.50 21.62
N PRO A 148 35.27 -20.19 21.88
CA PRO A 148 34.49 -19.75 23.05
C PRO A 148 33.83 -18.38 22.91
N ALA A 149 32.75 -18.26 23.70
CA ALA A 149 32.15 -17.03 24.16
C ALA A 149 32.99 -16.36 25.28
N LYS A 150 32.86 -15.03 25.38
CA LYS A 150 33.00 -14.14 26.56
C LYS A 150 32.15 -12.90 26.20
N GLU A 151 31.01 -12.55 26.80
CA GLU A 151 30.63 -12.27 28.20
C GLU A 151 31.46 -11.15 28.86
N ASP A 152 30.79 -10.00 29.09
CA ASP A 152 30.72 -9.16 30.32
C ASP A 152 30.01 -7.85 29.92
N GLY A 153 28.96 -7.28 30.54
CA GLY A 153 28.54 -7.28 31.93
C GLY A 153 28.94 -5.94 32.58
N SER A 154 27.93 -5.11 32.87
CA SER A 154 27.81 -4.15 33.99
C SER A 154 28.96 -3.15 34.30
N HIS A 155 28.63 -1.85 34.42
CA HIS A 155 28.81 -1.00 35.62
C HIS A 155 28.89 0.50 35.27
N ALA A 156 28.12 1.29 36.05
CA ALA A 156 28.14 2.75 36.26
C ALA A 156 27.49 3.67 35.22
#